data_AF-A0A962C3L5-F1
#
_entry.id   AF-A0A962C3L5-F1
#
_cell.length_a   1.000
_cell.length_b   1.000
_cell.length_c   1.000
_cell.angle_alpha   90.00
_cell.angle_beta   90.00
_cell.angle_gamma   90.00
#
_symmetry.space_group_name_H-M   'P 1'
#
loop_
_entity.id
_entity.type
_entity.pdbx_description
1 polymer ?
#
loop_
_entity_poly.entity_id
_entity_poly.type
_entity_poly.pdbx_seq_one_letter_code
_entity_poly.pdbx_strand_id
1 'polypeptide(L)'
;LNGKRIVWAIAGAAVVLVLFLALRRAPVPVEIGTVVVAPFTQSFEEQGKTALNHRYVLAAPIAGTLRRIDLEQGDPVRAGDVVAEVEPSRAALLDPATRMR
;
A
#
# COMPACT_ATOMS: atom_id res chain seq x y z
N LEU A 1 60.85 -68.05 -0.64
CA LEU A 1 60.04 -66.87 -1.01
C LEU A 1 60.63 -65.65 -0.28
N ASN A 2 61.25 -64.72 -1.00
CA ASN A 2 62.12 -63.70 -0.38
C ASN A 2 61.28 -62.70 0.41
N GLY A 3 61.30 -62.77 1.75
CA GLY A 3 60.47 -61.94 2.63
C GLY A 3 60.54 -60.44 2.36
N LYS A 4 61.69 -59.96 1.87
CA LYS A 4 61.87 -58.58 1.41
C LYS A 4 60.89 -58.18 0.29
N ARG A 5 60.58 -59.07 -0.67
CA ARG A 5 59.64 -58.78 -1.76
C ARG A 5 58.20 -58.65 -1.27
N ILE A 6 57.82 -59.41 -0.23
CA ILE A 6 56.49 -59.37 0.38
C ILE A 6 56.30 -58.04 1.14
N VAL A 7 57.32 -57.61 1.88
CA VAL A 7 57.30 -56.32 2.59
C VAL A 7 57.15 -55.16 1.61
N TRP A 8 57.89 -55.15 0.50
CA TRP A 8 57.75 -54.13 -0.54
C TRP A 8 56.38 -54.14 -1.24
N ALA A 9 55.79 -55.32 -1.45
CA ALA A 9 54.45 -55.44 -2.03
C ALA A 9 53.37 -54.88 -1.09
N ILE A 10 53.46 -55.18 0.21
CA ILE A 10 52.53 -54.65 1.22
C ILE A 10 52.68 -53.13 1.34
N ALA A 11 53.91 -52.62 1.37
CA ALA A 11 54.18 -51.19 1.39
C ALA A 11 53.58 -50.48 0.17
N GLY A 12 53.75 -51.03 -1.03
CA GLY A 12 53.16 -50.51 -2.26
C GLY A 12 51.62 -50.50 -2.21
N ALA A 13 51.00 -51.59 -1.77
CA ALA A 13 49.55 -51.68 -1.63
C ALA A 13 49.00 -50.67 -0.61
N ALA A 14 49.69 -50.48 0.52
CA ALA A 14 49.32 -49.49 1.52
C ALA A 14 49.37 -48.06 0.97
N VAL A 15 50.41 -47.73 0.19
CA VAL A 15 50.53 -46.42 -0.48
C VAL A 15 49.37 -46.20 -1.45
N VAL A 16 49.06 -47.19 -2.29
CA VAL A 16 47.94 -47.11 -3.24
C VAL A 16 46.60 -46.93 -2.52
N LEU A 17 46.38 -47.65 -1.42
CA LEU A 17 45.16 -47.54 -0.62
C LEU A 17 44.99 -46.14 -0.02
N VAL A 18 46.06 -45.57 0.52
CA VAL A 18 46.04 -44.21 1.10
C VAL A 18 45.76 -43.17 0.02
N LEU A 19 46.41 -43.26 -1.14
CA LEU A 19 46.15 -42.38 -2.28
C LEU A 19 44.70 -42.46 -2.75
N PHE A 20 44.15 -43.67 -2.85
CA PHE A 20 42.75 -43.87 -3.22
C PHE A 20 41.79 -43.20 -2.23
N LEU A 21 42.05 -43.33 -0.92
CA LEU A 21 41.21 -42.72 0.12
C LEU A 21 41.36 -41.19 0.22
N ALA A 22 42.53 -40.64 -0.10
CA ALA A 22 42.78 -39.20 -0.08
C ALA A 22 42.20 -38.49 -1.32
N LEU A 23 42.20 -39.16 -2.48
CA LEU A 23 41.67 -38.62 -3.73
C LEU A 23 40.17 -38.83 -3.91
N ARG A 24 39.53 -39.62 -3.05
CA ARG A 24 38.06 -39.77 -3.10
C ARG A 24 37.41 -38.42 -2.77
N ARG A 25 36.47 -37.99 -3.61
CA ARG A 25 35.71 -36.76 -3.35
C ARG A 25 34.93 -36.88 -2.04
N ALA A 26 35.06 -35.86 -1.18
CA ALA A 26 34.20 -35.73 -0.01
C ALA A 26 32.75 -35.48 -0.47
N PRO A 27 31.75 -36.12 0.17
CA PRO A 27 30.35 -35.81 -0.09
C PRO A 27 30.06 -34.36 0.26
N VAL A 28 29.30 -33.68 -0.60
CA VAL A 28 28.91 -32.28 -0.40
C VAL A 28 27.63 -32.26 0.44
N PRO A 29 27.60 -31.56 1.59
CA PRO A 29 26.37 -31.42 2.36
C PRO A 29 25.37 -30.58 1.58
N VAL A 30 24.12 -31.07 1.47
CA VAL A 30 23.02 -30.37 0.83
C VAL A 30 21.82 -30.31 1.75
N GLU A 31 21.10 -29.21 1.69
CA GLU A 31 19.83 -29.05 2.42
C GLU A 31 18.68 -29.41 1.49
N ILE A 32 17.73 -30.19 2.00
CA ILE A 32 16.58 -30.68 1.25
C ILE A 32 15.31 -30.20 1.96
N GLY A 33 14.40 -29.58 1.21
CA GLY A 33 13.08 -29.20 1.68
C GLY A 33 11.98 -30.10 1.10
N THR A 34 10.90 -30.30 1.84
CA THR A 34 9.69 -30.98 1.36
C THR A 34 8.83 -30.01 0.54
N VAL A 35 8.43 -30.41 -0.66
CA VAL A 35 7.54 -29.62 -1.53
C VAL A 35 6.09 -29.90 -1.16
N VAL A 36 5.29 -28.85 -0.99
CA VAL A 36 3.85 -28.94 -0.70
C VAL A 36 3.08 -28.06 -1.68
N VAL A 37 1.96 -28.58 -2.20
CA VAL A 37 1.03 -27.80 -3.02
C VAL A 37 -0.02 -27.19 -2.09
N ALA A 38 -0.06 -25.86 -2.02
CA ALA A 38 -0.99 -25.11 -1.18
C ALA A 38 -1.51 -23.87 -1.92
N PRO A 39 -2.68 -23.33 -1.52
CA PRO A 39 -3.19 -22.09 -2.11
C PRO A 39 -2.23 -20.93 -1.90
N PHE A 40 -1.84 -20.27 -3.00
CA PHE A 40 -1.04 -19.05 -2.97
C PHE A 40 -1.98 -17.84 -2.98
N THR A 41 -1.86 -16.96 -1.98
CA THR A 41 -2.66 -15.73 -1.90
C THR A 41 -1.77 -14.53 -2.17
N GLN A 42 -2.10 -13.77 -3.22
CA GLN A 42 -1.48 -12.49 -3.52
C GLN A 42 -2.36 -11.37 -2.96
N SER A 43 -1.84 -10.60 -2.02
CA SER A 43 -2.50 -9.41 -1.50
C SER A 43 -1.91 -8.14 -2.13
N PHE A 44 -2.76 -7.16 -2.37
CA PHE A 44 -2.37 -5.79 -2.72
C PHE A 44 -2.84 -4.87 -1.61
N GLU A 45 -1.95 -3.99 -1.15
CA GLU A 45 -2.26 -3.00 -0.12
C GLU A 45 -2.29 -1.62 -0.77
N GLU A 46 -3.47 -0.99 -0.74
CA GLU A 46 -3.67 0.35 -1.27
C GLU A 46 -4.19 1.28 -0.17
N GLN A 47 -3.67 2.51 -0.13
CA GLN A 47 -4.16 3.53 0.78
C GLN A 47 -5.48 4.12 0.26
N GLY A 48 -6.60 3.66 0.79
CA GLY A 48 -7.91 4.28 0.57
C GLY A 48 -8.10 5.54 1.42
N LYS A 49 -8.63 6.61 0.83
CA LYS A 49 -9.19 7.75 1.58
C LYS A 49 -10.69 7.80 1.34
N THR A 50 -11.47 7.84 2.42
CA THR A 50 -12.92 8.06 2.32
C THR A 50 -13.17 9.51 1.90
N ALA A 51 -13.75 9.71 0.72
CA ALA A 51 -14.19 11.02 0.26
C ALA A 51 -15.72 11.10 0.34
N LEU A 52 -16.24 12.26 0.74
CA LEU A 52 -17.67 12.53 0.65
C LEU A 52 -18.06 12.71 -0.82
N ASN A 53 -18.99 11.89 -1.33
CA ASN A 53 -19.36 11.90 -2.75
C ASN A 53 -19.85 13.27 -3.25
N HIS A 54 -20.58 14.01 -2.40
CA HIS A 54 -21.21 15.27 -2.79
C HIS A 54 -21.02 16.31 -1.70
N ARG A 55 -20.19 17.32 -1.97
CA ARG A 55 -20.04 18.52 -1.15
C ARG A 55 -20.51 19.72 -1.94
N TYR A 56 -21.53 20.39 -1.44
CA TYR A 56 -22.06 21.61 -2.05
C TYR A 56 -21.65 22.83 -1.22
N VAL A 57 -21.22 23.89 -1.90
CA VAL A 57 -21.01 25.21 -1.29
C VAL A 57 -22.19 26.08 -1.70
N LEU A 58 -22.96 26.53 -0.72
CA LEU A 58 -24.10 27.41 -0.95
C LEU A 58 -23.62 28.85 -0.85
N ALA A 59 -24.00 29.67 -1.82
CA ALA A 59 -23.68 31.09 -1.90
C ALA A 59 -24.97 31.90 -1.97
N ALA A 60 -24.98 33.08 -1.34
CA ALA A 60 -26.12 33.99 -1.43
C ALA A 60 -26.28 34.47 -2.89
N PRO A 61 -27.48 34.39 -3.48
CA PRO A 61 -27.70 34.76 -4.88
C PRO A 61 -27.66 36.29 -5.09
N ILE A 62 -27.86 37.06 -4.01
CA ILE A 62 -27.91 38.52 -4.02
C ILE A 62 -27.17 39.09 -2.81
N ALA A 63 -26.71 40.34 -2.93
CA ALA A 63 -26.18 41.09 -1.81
C ALA A 63 -27.31 41.52 -0.86
N GLY A 64 -27.11 41.33 0.44
CA GLY A 64 -28.12 41.62 1.44
C GLY A 64 -27.66 41.29 2.85
N THR A 65 -28.57 41.41 3.80
CA THR A 65 -28.37 41.03 5.21
C THR A 65 -28.99 39.67 5.45
N LEU A 66 -28.19 38.75 5.99
CA LEU A 66 -28.65 37.41 6.33
C LEU A 66 -29.59 37.48 7.55
N ARG A 67 -30.80 36.93 7.43
CA ARG A 67 -31.66 36.69 8.59
C ARG A 67 -31.05 35.58 9.44
N ARG A 68 -31.46 35.49 10.71
CA ARG A 68 -30.97 34.46 11.63
C ARG A 68 -31.21 33.08 11.01
N ILE A 69 -30.16 32.26 10.95
CA ILE A 69 -30.26 30.87 10.54
C ILE A 69 -30.73 30.07 11.76
N ASP A 70 -31.80 29.28 11.57
CA ASP A 70 -32.34 28.40 12.60
C ASP A 70 -31.77 26.96 12.53
N LEU A 71 -31.02 26.63 11.46
CA LEU A 71 -30.32 25.36 11.29
C LEU A 71 -28.99 25.34 12.05
N GLU A 72 -28.70 24.22 12.69
CA GLU A 72 -27.44 23.94 13.37
C GLU A 72 -26.56 22.94 12.58
N GLN A 73 -25.28 22.85 12.96
CA GLN A 73 -24.36 21.94 12.31
C GLN A 73 -24.77 20.48 12.56
N GLY A 74 -24.98 19.72 11.48
CA GLY A 74 -25.36 18.31 11.54
C GLY A 74 -26.85 18.08 11.27
N ASP A 75 -27.64 19.14 11.17
CA ASP A 75 -29.06 19.02 10.82
C ASP A 75 -29.24 18.46 9.40
N PRO A 76 -30.18 17.52 9.21
CA PRO A 76 -30.46 16.98 7.90
C PRO A 76 -31.24 17.98 7.04
N VAL A 77 -30.72 18.26 5.85
CA VAL A 77 -31.38 19.10 4.83
C VAL A 77 -31.68 18.29 3.58
N ARG A 78 -32.84 18.55 2.96
CA ARG A 78 -33.26 17.93 1.70
C ARG A 78 -33.23 18.96 0.57
N ALA A 79 -33.21 18.47 -0.67
CA ALA A 79 -33.30 19.34 -1.83
C ALA A 79 -34.62 20.12 -1.80
N GLY A 80 -34.52 21.44 -1.91
CA GLY A 80 -35.66 22.36 -1.83
C GLY A 80 -35.86 23.02 -0.47
N ASP A 81 -35.17 22.57 0.58
CA ASP A 81 -35.25 23.21 1.89
C ASP A 81 -34.57 24.57 1.88
N VAL A 82 -35.18 25.55 2.56
CA VAL A 82 -34.61 26.89 2.74
C VAL A 82 -33.55 26.82 3.84
N VAL A 83 -32.28 26.96 3.46
CA VAL A 83 -31.15 26.91 4.41
C VAL A 83 -30.83 28.25 5.07
N ALA A 84 -31.20 29.35 4.43
CA ALA A 84 -30.96 30.71 4.89
C ALA A 84 -31.86 31.68 4.11
N GLU A 85 -32.30 32.74 4.77
CA GLU A 85 -33.08 33.81 4.16
C GLU A 85 -32.24 35.10 4.14
N VAL A 86 -32.19 35.77 3.00
CA VAL A 86 -31.38 36.98 2.81
C VAL A 86 -32.32 38.15 2.52
N GLU A 87 -32.27 39.17 3.36
CA GLU A 87 -32.97 40.44 3.15
C GLU A 87 -32.15 41.29 2.16
N PRO A 88 -32.67 41.63 0.97
CA PRO A 88 -31.92 42.40 -0.03
C PRO A 88 -31.47 43.76 0.51
N SER A 89 -30.25 44.19 0.17
CA SER A 89 -29.83 45.56 0.48
C SER A 89 -30.63 46.56 -0.37
N ARG A 90 -31.02 47.70 0.22
CA ARG A 90 -31.89 48.71 -0.42
C ARG A 90 -31.31 49.39 -1.68
N ALA A 91 -30.16 48.98 -2.21
CA ALA A 91 -29.36 49.84 -3.08
C ALA A 91 -28.57 49.12 -4.19
N ALA A 92 -29.13 48.08 -4.83
CA ALA A 92 -28.67 47.69 -6.17
C ALA A 92 -29.66 48.07 -7.28
N LEU A 93 -30.96 48.13 -6.98
CA LEU A 93 -31.99 48.41 -7.99
C LEU A 93 -32.46 49.88 -8.01
N LEU A 94 -32.18 50.66 -6.98
CA LEU A 94 -32.72 52.02 -6.78
C LEU A 94 -31.64 53.09 -6.58
N ASP A 95 -30.35 52.78 -6.77
CA ASP A 95 -29.29 53.77 -6.62
C ASP A 95 -29.09 54.57 -7.92
N PRO A 96 -29.53 55.85 -8.01
CA PRO A 96 -29.29 56.69 -9.17
C PRO A 96 -27.79 56.99 -9.39
N ALA A 97 -26.92 56.80 -8.38
CA ALA A 97 -25.49 57.06 -8.51
C ALA A 97 -24.76 56.04 -9.40
N THR A 98 -25.32 54.83 -9.57
CA THR A 98 -24.72 53.79 -10.43
C THR A 98 -24.98 54.04 -11.93
N ARG A 99 -25.92 54.94 -12.30
CA ARG A 99 -26.25 55.21 -13.72
C ARG A 99 -25.34 56.24 -14.39
N MET A 100 -24.50 56.97 -13.63
CA MET A 100 -23.63 58.04 -14.14
C MET A 100 -22.14 57.69 -14.14
N ARG A 101 -21.77 56.41 -14.34
CA ARG A 101 -20.37 56.02 -14.53
C ARG A 101 -20.18 55.08 -15.69
#